data_AF-A0A8I2Z328-F1
#
_entry.id   AF-A0A8I2Z328-F1
#
_cell.length_a   1.000
_cell.length_b   1.000
_cell.length_c   1.000
_cell.angle_alpha   90.00
_cell.angle_beta   90.00
_cell.angle_gamma   90.00
#
_symmetry.space_group_name_H-M   'P 1'
#
loop_
_entity.id
_entity.type
_entity.pdbx_description
1 polymer ?
#
loop_
_entity_poly.entity_id
_entity_poly.type
_entity_poly.pdbx_seq_one_letter_code
_entity_poly.pdbx_strand_id
1 'polypeptide(L)'
;MPPQNNALDQFVTLNATALAENLLGLTGFHTRYYKSQTGIQSSKWLLGRIQAYISGATSRGVKRASFRVVDHNWKGQKSIIVSLKGKGNGVVVLGAHQDSINGLDPIKGHAPGADDNGTGSITILEALRAILDSDLAVKDSEHTLEFHWYAGEEAGLLGSNAIFNEYARDDVNVVAMLNFDMTGYVKPNTKPTMGVITDNVDPKLTQRLREIIEKCSDHASATLVGFPSAFIFESTFENSNEYIHTPEDTIEKVDFGHVYEFAKLAVAAAYELAW
;
A
#
# COMPACT_ATOMS: atom_id res chain seq x y z
N MET A 1 23.70 24.62 -6.93
CA MET A 1 23.95 23.32 -6.28
C MET A 1 22.62 22.87 -5.69
N PRO A 2 22.17 21.62 -5.87
CA PRO A 2 21.05 21.10 -5.10
C PRO A 2 21.43 20.98 -3.60
N PRO A 3 20.48 21.05 -2.66
CA PRO A 3 20.75 20.83 -1.24
C PRO A 3 21.23 19.40 -0.93
N GLN A 4 21.86 19.26 0.24
CA GLN A 4 22.52 18.06 0.73
C GLN A 4 21.52 16.97 1.17
N ASN A 5 21.99 15.71 1.12
CA ASN A 5 21.47 14.47 1.74
C ASN A 5 20.11 14.58 2.48
N ASN A 6 19.10 13.86 1.99
CA ASN A 6 17.94 13.53 2.82
C ASN A 6 18.41 12.70 4.04
N ALA A 7 17.86 13.00 5.22
CA ALA A 7 18.21 12.25 6.44
C ALA A 7 17.80 10.76 6.34
N LEU A 8 16.71 10.46 5.62
CA LEU A 8 16.19 9.10 5.43
C LEU A 8 17.15 8.20 4.65
N ASP A 9 17.90 8.74 3.69
CA ASP A 9 18.91 8.01 2.90
C ASP A 9 20.07 7.47 3.75
N GLN A 10 20.20 7.94 5.00
CA GLN A 10 21.19 7.46 5.98
C GLN A 10 20.66 6.30 6.84
N PHE A 11 19.36 6.04 6.82
CA PHE A 11 18.71 5.02 7.65
C PHE A 11 18.11 3.87 6.83
N VAL A 12 17.62 4.12 5.61
CA VAL A 12 16.85 3.13 4.83
C VAL A 12 17.27 3.12 3.36
N THR A 13 17.68 1.95 2.85
CA THR A 13 18.11 1.76 1.46
C THR A 13 17.01 1.11 0.62
N LEU A 14 16.40 1.88 -0.27
CA LEU A 14 15.43 1.41 -1.27
C LEU A 14 16.11 0.73 -2.48
N ASN A 15 15.44 -0.24 -3.09
CA ASN A 15 15.93 -1.09 -4.17
C ASN A 15 14.98 -1.04 -5.38
N ALA A 16 15.36 -0.26 -6.39
CA ALA A 16 14.58 -0.11 -7.63
C ALA A 16 14.41 -1.43 -8.41
N THR A 17 15.37 -2.34 -8.34
CA THR A 17 15.25 -3.67 -8.96
C THR A 17 14.19 -4.51 -8.26
N ALA A 18 14.08 -4.44 -6.93
CA ALA A 18 13.06 -5.15 -6.17
C ALA A 18 11.64 -4.64 -6.47
N LEU A 19 11.47 -3.33 -6.72
CA LEU A 19 10.19 -2.77 -7.20
C LEU A 19 9.78 -3.40 -8.53
N ALA A 20 10.69 -3.42 -9.53
CA ALA A 20 10.42 -3.99 -10.84
C ALA A 20 10.20 -5.52 -10.81
N GLU A 21 11.02 -6.27 -10.08
CA GLU A 21 10.87 -7.74 -9.92
C GLU A 21 9.60 -8.13 -9.18
N ASN A 22 9.16 -7.33 -8.19
CA ASN A 22 7.92 -7.58 -7.49
C ASN A 22 6.70 -7.19 -8.35
N LEU A 23 6.77 -6.08 -9.09
CA LEU A 23 5.67 -5.69 -9.96
C LEU A 23 5.45 -6.70 -11.08
N LEU A 24 6.51 -7.11 -11.78
CA LEU A 24 6.47 -8.18 -12.80
C LEU A 24 5.90 -9.50 -12.24
N GLY A 25 6.11 -9.76 -10.94
CA GLY A 25 5.51 -10.87 -10.22
C GLY A 25 4.00 -10.76 -10.00
N LEU A 26 3.48 -9.55 -9.75
CA LEU A 26 2.04 -9.30 -9.60
C LEU A 26 1.30 -9.21 -10.95
N THR A 27 1.93 -8.63 -11.99
CA THR A 27 1.33 -8.51 -13.34
C THR A 27 1.43 -9.80 -14.14
N GLY A 28 2.22 -10.78 -13.68
CA GLY A 28 2.30 -12.12 -14.28
C GLY A 28 1.06 -13.00 -14.02
N PHE A 29 0.10 -12.55 -13.22
CA PHE A 29 -1.19 -13.22 -13.02
C PHE A 29 -2.24 -12.65 -13.98
N HIS A 30 -2.98 -13.52 -14.68
CA HIS A 30 -4.01 -13.14 -15.67
C HIS A 30 -5.04 -12.13 -15.15
N THR A 31 -5.40 -12.25 -13.87
CA THR A 31 -6.14 -11.26 -13.08
C THR A 31 -5.86 -11.52 -11.61
N ARG A 32 -5.87 -10.49 -10.76
CA ARG A 32 -5.78 -10.65 -9.31
C ARG A 32 -7.15 -10.60 -8.61
N TYR A 33 -8.25 -10.41 -9.34
CA TYR A 33 -9.62 -10.26 -8.81
C TYR A 33 -9.94 -11.22 -7.66
N TYR A 34 -10.49 -10.70 -6.56
CA TYR A 34 -10.58 -11.41 -5.27
C TYR A 34 -11.31 -12.78 -5.30
N LYS A 35 -12.19 -13.05 -6.27
CA LYS A 35 -12.87 -14.36 -6.43
C LYS A 35 -12.26 -15.27 -7.50
N SER A 36 -11.24 -14.82 -8.22
CA SER A 36 -10.55 -15.61 -9.23
C SER A 36 -9.55 -16.60 -8.61
N GLN A 37 -9.25 -17.69 -9.33
CA GLN A 37 -8.22 -18.64 -8.91
C GLN A 37 -6.82 -18.00 -8.91
N THR A 38 -6.56 -17.06 -9.82
CA THR A 38 -5.29 -16.33 -9.93
C THR A 38 -5.13 -15.27 -8.85
N GLY A 39 -6.21 -14.61 -8.38
CA GLY A 39 -6.19 -13.76 -7.19
C GLY A 39 -5.87 -14.52 -5.89
N ILE A 40 -6.39 -15.75 -5.75
CA ILE A 40 -6.00 -16.66 -4.66
C ILE A 40 -4.50 -17.02 -4.75
N GLN A 41 -3.92 -17.05 -5.96
CA GLN A 41 -2.50 -17.35 -6.17
C GLN A 41 -1.60 -16.12 -5.97
N SER A 42 -2.00 -14.93 -6.42
CA SER A 42 -1.24 -13.67 -6.23
C SER A 42 -1.11 -13.34 -4.75
N SER A 43 -2.20 -13.49 -3.98
CA SER A 43 -2.19 -13.30 -2.53
C SER A 43 -1.26 -14.26 -1.78
N LYS A 44 -1.19 -15.53 -2.22
CA LYS A 44 -0.23 -16.51 -1.67
C LYS A 44 1.21 -16.20 -2.06
N TRP A 45 1.45 -15.69 -3.27
CA TRP A 45 2.76 -15.24 -3.73
C TRP A 45 3.24 -14.02 -2.92
N LEU A 46 2.37 -13.03 -2.71
CA LEU A 46 2.63 -11.83 -1.93
C LEU A 46 2.91 -12.17 -0.46
N LEU A 47 2.09 -13.06 0.13
CA LEU A 47 2.35 -13.61 1.47
C LEU A 47 3.72 -14.30 1.54
N GLY A 48 4.15 -15.00 0.50
CA GLY A 48 5.47 -15.61 0.39
C GLY A 48 6.62 -14.58 0.39
N ARG A 49 6.48 -13.46 -0.34
CA ARG A 49 7.43 -12.34 -0.32
C ARG A 49 7.54 -11.74 1.09
N ILE A 50 6.39 -11.44 1.71
CA ILE A 50 6.28 -10.92 3.07
C ILE A 50 6.94 -11.87 4.10
N GLN A 51 6.66 -13.16 4.02
CA GLN A 51 7.26 -14.18 4.90
C GLN A 51 8.78 -14.28 4.73
N ALA A 52 9.30 -14.14 3.51
CA ALA A 52 10.74 -14.12 3.26
C ALA A 52 11.41 -12.89 3.91
N TYR A 53 10.84 -11.70 3.77
CA TYR A 53 11.39 -10.47 4.38
C TYR A 53 11.33 -10.52 5.91
N ILE A 54 10.22 -10.96 6.51
CA ILE A 54 10.10 -11.12 7.97
C ILE A 54 11.08 -12.19 8.49
N SER A 55 11.29 -13.28 7.75
CA SER A 55 12.26 -14.32 8.12
C SER A 55 13.72 -13.82 8.07
N GLY A 56 14.07 -13.04 7.05
CA GLY A 56 15.37 -12.37 6.94
C GLY A 56 15.61 -11.33 8.03
N ALA A 57 14.58 -10.58 8.41
CA ALA A 57 14.64 -9.67 9.56
C ALA A 57 14.84 -10.43 10.88
N THR A 58 14.11 -11.54 11.06
CA THR A 58 14.17 -12.39 12.26
C THR A 58 15.56 -12.99 12.45
N SER A 59 16.21 -13.46 11.38
CA SER A 59 17.57 -14.01 11.47
C SER A 59 18.65 -12.95 11.77
N ARG A 60 18.38 -11.67 11.48
CA ARG A 60 19.17 -10.51 11.93
C ARG A 60 18.80 -9.99 13.33
N GLY A 61 17.83 -10.61 13.99
CA GLY A 61 17.46 -10.30 15.38
C GLY A 61 16.22 -9.40 15.56
N VAL A 62 15.51 -9.04 14.49
CA VAL A 62 14.24 -8.30 14.58
C VAL A 62 13.17 -9.20 15.20
N LYS A 63 12.67 -8.82 16.38
CA LYS A 63 11.66 -9.60 17.16
C LYS A 63 10.27 -8.96 17.21
N ARG A 64 10.13 -7.72 16.72
CA ARG A 64 8.87 -6.94 16.76
C ARG A 64 8.00 -7.09 15.52
N ALA A 65 8.49 -7.75 14.47
CA ALA A 65 7.76 -7.95 13.22
C ALA A 65 6.93 -9.25 13.26
N SER A 66 5.69 -9.17 12.82
CA SER A 66 4.73 -10.29 12.73
C SER A 66 3.77 -10.09 11.57
N PHE A 67 2.98 -11.10 11.20
CA PHE A 67 1.91 -10.96 10.22
C PHE A 67 0.66 -11.75 10.62
N ARG A 68 -0.51 -11.28 10.20
CA ARG A 68 -1.75 -12.06 10.13
C ARG A 68 -2.28 -12.09 8.71
N VAL A 69 -3.04 -13.14 8.40
CA VAL A 69 -3.84 -13.25 7.19
C VAL A 69 -5.30 -13.13 7.62
N VAL A 70 -6.06 -12.24 6.99
CA VAL A 70 -7.45 -11.94 7.34
C VAL A 70 -8.36 -12.79 6.46
N ASP A 71 -9.10 -13.69 7.10
CA ASP A 71 -10.19 -14.44 6.46
C ASP A 71 -11.45 -13.59 6.37
N HIS A 72 -12.15 -13.69 5.25
CA HIS A 72 -13.35 -12.92 4.92
C HIS A 72 -14.56 -13.83 4.71
N ASN A 73 -15.76 -13.26 4.59
CA ASN A 73 -17.00 -14.04 4.43
C ASN A 73 -17.19 -14.68 3.03
N TRP A 74 -16.23 -14.50 2.12
CA TRP A 74 -16.19 -15.13 0.80
C TRP A 74 -15.10 -16.21 0.70
N LYS A 75 -15.29 -17.15 -0.24
CA LYS A 75 -14.21 -18.06 -0.66
C LYS A 75 -13.42 -17.37 -1.78
N GLY A 76 -12.18 -17.00 -1.51
CA GLY A 76 -11.35 -16.23 -2.44
C GLY A 76 -10.03 -15.77 -1.84
N GLN A 77 -9.54 -14.65 -2.34
CA GLN A 77 -8.38 -13.91 -1.86
C GLN A 77 -8.57 -13.45 -0.40
N LYS A 78 -7.46 -13.31 0.32
CA LYS A 78 -7.41 -12.89 1.72
C LYS A 78 -6.59 -11.62 1.87
N SER A 79 -6.98 -10.73 2.77
CA SER A 79 -6.14 -9.57 3.08
C SER A 79 -4.96 -9.98 3.97
N ILE A 80 -3.86 -9.24 3.89
CA ILE A 80 -2.64 -9.52 4.66
C ILE A 80 -2.30 -8.27 5.47
N ILE A 81 -1.98 -8.45 6.76
CA ILE A 81 -1.52 -7.37 7.63
C ILE A 81 -0.19 -7.79 8.24
N VAL A 82 0.84 -6.98 8.02
CA VAL A 82 2.15 -7.08 8.70
C VAL A 82 2.19 -6.02 9.79
N SER A 83 2.70 -6.36 10.97
CA SER A 83 2.71 -5.46 12.14
C SER A 83 4.10 -5.45 12.79
N LEU A 84 4.70 -4.26 12.90
CA LEU A 84 5.92 -3.98 13.66
C LEU A 84 5.52 -3.36 15.00
N LYS A 85 5.44 -4.17 16.06
CA LYS A 85 4.86 -3.76 17.35
C LYS A 85 5.62 -2.60 17.99
N GLY A 86 4.94 -1.48 18.23
CA GLY A 86 5.44 -0.30 18.95
C GLY A 86 5.11 -0.31 20.44
N LYS A 87 5.61 0.67 21.20
CA LYS A 87 5.44 0.76 22.67
C LYS A 87 4.04 1.18 23.10
N GLY A 88 3.40 2.07 22.36
CA GLY A 88 2.08 2.61 22.68
C GLY A 88 0.90 1.73 22.22
N ASN A 89 -0.30 2.24 22.46
CA ASN A 89 -1.56 1.66 21.96
C ASN A 89 -1.91 2.10 20.54
N GLY A 90 -1.35 3.20 20.05
CA GLY A 90 -1.67 3.75 18.72
C GLY A 90 -1.09 2.93 17.56
N VAL A 91 -1.80 2.94 16.43
CA VAL A 91 -1.48 2.19 15.21
C VAL A 91 -1.39 3.13 14.01
N VAL A 92 -0.28 3.08 13.27
CA VAL A 92 -0.09 3.71 11.96
C VAL A 92 -0.25 2.63 10.90
N VAL A 93 -1.07 2.88 9.88
CA VAL A 93 -1.31 1.94 8.78
C VAL A 93 -0.78 2.55 7.48
N LEU A 94 0.01 1.79 6.72
CA LEU A 94 0.20 2.01 5.28
C LEU A 94 -0.58 0.92 4.53
N GLY A 95 -1.49 1.31 3.64
CA GLY A 95 -2.40 0.40 2.94
C GLY A 95 -2.26 0.45 1.43
N ALA A 96 -2.65 -0.63 0.76
CA ALA A 96 -2.88 -0.74 -0.69
C ALA A 96 -3.80 -1.96 -0.93
N HIS A 97 -4.42 -2.11 -2.10
CA HIS A 97 -5.09 -3.38 -2.46
C HIS A 97 -4.22 -4.28 -3.34
N GLN A 98 -4.49 -5.60 -3.30
CA GLN A 98 -3.75 -6.65 -4.00
C GLN A 98 -4.55 -7.36 -5.09
N ASP A 99 -5.84 -7.06 -5.28
CA ASP A 99 -6.60 -7.48 -6.46
C ASP A 99 -6.41 -6.54 -7.67
N SER A 100 -7.16 -6.82 -8.74
CA SER A 100 -7.30 -6.06 -9.98
C SER A 100 -8.55 -6.59 -10.72
N ILE A 101 -9.28 -5.73 -11.42
CA ILE A 101 -10.49 -6.06 -12.16
C ILE A 101 -10.29 -5.87 -13.67
N ASN A 102 -11.17 -6.52 -14.43
CA ASN A 102 -11.45 -6.13 -15.80
C ASN A 102 -12.89 -5.63 -15.85
N GLY A 103 -13.12 -4.37 -16.24
CA GLY A 103 -14.44 -3.74 -16.22
C GLY A 103 -15.49 -4.39 -17.15
N LEU A 104 -15.07 -5.25 -18.10
CA LEU A 104 -15.94 -5.96 -19.05
C LEU A 104 -16.25 -7.41 -18.60
N ASP A 105 -15.29 -8.11 -17.98
CA ASP A 105 -15.52 -9.40 -17.29
C ASP A 105 -14.65 -9.47 -16.03
N PRO A 106 -15.16 -9.07 -14.86
CA PRO A 106 -14.41 -9.13 -13.60
C PRO A 106 -13.89 -10.51 -13.21
N ILE A 107 -14.46 -11.61 -13.73
CA ILE A 107 -14.17 -12.97 -13.28
C ILE A 107 -13.11 -13.65 -14.16
N LYS A 108 -13.07 -13.31 -15.46
CA LYS A 108 -12.20 -13.98 -16.46
C LYS A 108 -11.45 -13.02 -17.39
N GLY A 109 -11.80 -11.74 -17.39
CA GLY A 109 -11.10 -10.74 -18.18
C GLY A 109 -9.62 -10.66 -17.78
N HIS A 110 -8.78 -10.31 -18.73
CA HIS A 110 -7.36 -10.05 -18.45
C HIS A 110 -7.25 -8.72 -17.71
N ALA A 111 -6.56 -8.71 -16.58
CA ALA A 111 -6.38 -7.56 -15.71
C ALA A 111 -4.99 -7.63 -15.07
N PRO A 112 -3.92 -7.24 -15.80
CA PRO A 112 -2.57 -7.25 -15.26
C PRO A 112 -2.47 -6.37 -14.02
N GLY A 113 -3.25 -5.27 -13.98
CA GLY A 113 -3.35 -4.36 -12.84
C GLY A 113 -1.97 -3.84 -12.45
N ALA A 114 -1.20 -3.40 -13.44
CA ALA A 114 0.18 -3.00 -13.25
C ALA A 114 0.28 -1.77 -12.36
N ASP A 115 -0.49 -0.75 -12.67
CA ASP A 115 -0.57 0.43 -11.83
C ASP A 115 -1.68 0.27 -10.80
N ASP A 116 -2.80 -0.33 -11.20
CA ASP A 116 -4.01 -0.49 -10.39
C ASP A 116 -4.18 -1.91 -9.82
N ASN A 117 -3.99 -2.14 -8.52
CA ASN A 117 -3.08 -1.42 -7.61
C ASN A 117 -1.77 -2.20 -7.48
N GLY A 118 -1.14 -2.50 -8.61
CA GLY A 118 0.14 -3.20 -8.65
C GLY A 118 1.26 -2.34 -8.09
N THR A 119 1.29 -1.05 -8.43
CA THR A 119 2.35 -0.10 -8.04
C THR A 119 2.26 0.27 -6.55
N GLY A 120 1.08 0.61 -6.03
CA GLY A 120 0.91 0.87 -4.59
C GLY A 120 1.20 -0.37 -3.72
N SER A 121 0.73 -1.55 -4.14
CA SER A 121 1.06 -2.83 -3.49
C SER A 121 2.57 -3.07 -3.33
N ILE A 122 3.37 -2.76 -4.37
CA ILE A 122 4.83 -2.96 -4.33
C ILE A 122 5.59 -1.78 -3.73
N THR A 123 5.06 -0.56 -3.79
CA THR A 123 5.55 0.61 -3.02
C THR A 123 5.56 0.29 -1.53
N ILE A 124 4.45 -0.19 -0.95
CA ILE A 124 4.39 -0.48 0.49
C ILE A 124 5.16 -1.76 0.87
N LEU A 125 5.29 -2.73 -0.05
CA LEU A 125 6.10 -3.95 0.13
C LEU A 125 7.60 -3.65 0.19
N GLU A 126 8.06 -2.74 -0.66
CA GLU A 126 9.45 -2.27 -0.67
C GLU A 126 9.75 -1.39 0.55
N ALA A 127 8.82 -0.53 0.97
CA ALA A 127 8.95 0.24 2.21
C ALA A 127 9.05 -0.70 3.44
N LEU A 128 8.24 -1.77 3.48
CA LEU A 128 8.35 -2.83 4.50
C LEU A 128 9.73 -3.50 4.46
N ARG A 129 10.21 -3.94 3.30
CA ARG A 129 11.53 -4.58 3.15
C ARG A 129 12.63 -3.64 3.65
N ALA A 130 12.65 -2.41 3.17
CA ALA A 130 13.72 -1.47 3.45
C ALA A 130 13.76 -1.06 4.93
N ILE A 131 12.60 -0.93 5.60
CA ILE A 131 12.53 -0.78 7.06
C ILE A 131 13.02 -2.04 7.78
N LEU A 132 12.59 -3.24 7.37
CA LEU A 132 13.03 -4.52 7.96
C LEU A 132 14.53 -4.81 7.80
N ASP A 133 15.16 -4.27 6.76
CA ASP A 133 16.59 -4.34 6.49
C ASP A 133 17.41 -3.23 7.21
N SER A 134 16.76 -2.35 8.00
CA SER A 134 17.38 -1.21 8.69
C SER A 134 17.37 -1.30 10.22
N ASP A 135 18.15 -0.43 10.88
CA ASP A 135 18.14 -0.24 12.34
C ASP A 135 16.76 0.16 12.90
N LEU A 136 15.87 0.74 12.08
CA LEU A 136 14.51 1.09 12.51
C LEU A 136 13.71 -0.14 12.97
N ALA A 137 13.98 -1.32 12.39
CA ALA A 137 13.31 -2.56 12.77
C ALA A 137 13.71 -3.10 14.16
N VAL A 138 14.83 -2.64 14.72
CA VAL A 138 15.23 -2.92 16.12
C VAL A 138 15.07 -1.72 17.05
N LYS A 139 15.02 -0.48 16.52
CA LYS A 139 14.67 0.72 17.29
C LYS A 139 13.22 0.62 17.76
N ASP A 140 12.97 0.93 19.03
CA ASP A 140 11.63 1.16 19.56
C ASP A 140 10.93 2.32 18.83
N SER A 141 9.62 2.24 18.68
CA SER A 141 8.77 3.29 18.11
C SER A 141 7.57 3.56 19.03
N GLU A 142 7.03 4.78 19.01
CA GLU A 142 5.88 5.17 19.85
C GLU A 142 4.61 4.43 19.41
N HIS A 143 4.33 4.39 18.11
CA HIS A 143 3.17 3.71 17.54
C HIS A 143 3.54 2.38 16.90
N THR A 144 2.55 1.48 16.80
CA THR A 144 2.66 0.22 16.06
C THR A 144 2.50 0.52 14.58
N LEU A 145 3.50 0.16 13.76
CA LEU A 145 3.42 0.36 12.31
C LEU A 145 2.87 -0.90 11.66
N GLU A 146 1.85 -0.76 10.82
CA GLU A 146 1.24 -1.85 10.05
C GLU A 146 1.26 -1.58 8.55
N PHE A 147 1.42 -2.65 7.78
CA PHE A 147 1.33 -2.67 6.32
C PHE A 147 0.17 -3.58 5.94
N HIS A 148 -0.82 -3.05 5.21
CA HIS A 148 -2.08 -3.72 4.89
C HIS A 148 -2.19 -3.92 3.38
N TRP A 149 -2.49 -5.15 2.94
CA TRP A 149 -2.86 -5.47 1.56
C TRP A 149 -4.31 -5.93 1.51
N TYR A 150 -5.21 -5.03 1.13
CA TYR A 150 -6.66 -5.25 1.08
C TYR A 150 -7.07 -6.12 -0.11
N ALA A 151 -8.21 -6.80 0.02
CA ALA A 151 -8.71 -7.77 -0.97
C ALA A 151 -10.19 -7.53 -1.21
N GLY A 152 -10.59 -7.41 -2.47
CA GLY A 152 -11.95 -7.02 -2.86
C GLY A 152 -12.19 -5.52 -2.75
N GLU A 153 -11.17 -4.69 -2.96
CA GLU A 153 -11.34 -3.23 -3.09
C GLU A 153 -12.26 -2.95 -4.28
N GLU A 154 -11.87 -3.47 -5.44
CA GLU A 154 -12.51 -3.54 -6.76
C GLU A 154 -13.98 -4.04 -6.76
N ALA A 155 -14.43 -4.57 -5.62
CA ALA A 155 -15.77 -5.10 -5.41
C ALA A 155 -16.59 -4.30 -4.37
N GLY A 156 -16.12 -3.10 -4.01
CA GLY A 156 -16.76 -2.19 -3.06
C GLY A 156 -16.06 -2.13 -1.69
N LEU A 157 -14.73 -1.95 -1.68
CA LEU A 157 -13.91 -1.77 -0.47
C LEU A 157 -14.06 -2.92 0.54
N LEU A 158 -14.26 -4.15 0.08
CA LEU A 158 -14.78 -5.23 0.93
C LEU A 158 -13.80 -5.62 2.04
N GLY A 159 -12.50 -5.74 1.72
CA GLY A 159 -11.46 -6.15 2.65
C GLY A 159 -11.15 -5.09 3.71
N SER A 160 -10.99 -3.83 3.29
CA SER A 160 -10.74 -2.72 4.22
C SER A 160 -11.95 -2.43 5.10
N ASN A 161 -13.19 -2.49 4.57
CA ASN A 161 -14.40 -2.37 5.41
C ASN A 161 -14.42 -3.44 6.50
N ALA A 162 -14.12 -4.70 6.17
CA ALA A 162 -14.08 -5.76 7.18
C ALA A 162 -13.03 -5.47 8.28
N ILE A 163 -11.83 -5.03 7.89
CA ILE A 163 -10.73 -4.72 8.81
C ILE A 163 -11.02 -3.48 9.67
N PHE A 164 -11.50 -2.37 9.10
CA PHE A 164 -11.73 -1.14 9.86
C PHE A 164 -12.99 -1.20 10.72
N ASN A 165 -14.04 -1.96 10.34
CA ASN A 165 -15.15 -2.26 11.24
C ASN A 165 -14.73 -3.20 12.39
N GLU A 166 -13.79 -4.12 12.17
CA GLU A 166 -13.16 -4.90 13.24
C GLU A 166 -12.35 -3.99 14.19
N TYR A 167 -11.51 -3.11 13.65
CA TYR A 167 -10.70 -2.18 14.44
C TYR A 167 -11.55 -1.20 15.26
N ALA A 168 -12.66 -0.70 14.70
CA ALA A 168 -13.60 0.16 15.42
C ALA A 168 -14.43 -0.58 16.48
N ARG A 169 -14.74 -1.87 16.27
CA ARG A 169 -15.42 -2.72 17.26
C ARG A 169 -14.51 -3.10 18.43
N ASP A 170 -13.22 -3.26 18.16
CA ASP A 170 -12.22 -3.74 19.12
C ASP A 170 -11.38 -2.60 19.75
N ASP A 171 -11.90 -1.36 19.70
CA ASP A 171 -11.31 -0.12 20.26
C ASP A 171 -9.84 0.14 19.85
N VAL A 172 -9.46 -0.20 18.61
CA VAL A 172 -8.12 0.01 18.08
C VAL A 172 -7.86 1.49 17.78
N ASN A 173 -6.88 2.07 18.48
CA ASN A 173 -6.45 3.46 18.31
C ASN A 173 -5.64 3.66 17.00
N VAL A 174 -6.29 3.69 15.84
CA VAL A 174 -5.62 4.09 14.58
C VAL A 174 -5.33 5.59 14.63
N VAL A 175 -4.04 5.97 14.60
CA VAL A 175 -3.60 7.38 14.66
C VAL A 175 -3.40 7.99 13.27
N ALA A 176 -3.13 7.16 12.26
CA ALA A 176 -3.06 7.53 10.85
C ALA A 176 -3.18 6.29 9.95
N MET A 177 -3.84 6.44 8.80
CA MET A 177 -3.90 5.45 7.73
C MET A 177 -3.55 6.14 6.41
N LEU A 178 -2.49 5.72 5.74
CA LEU A 178 -2.10 6.24 4.43
C LEU A 178 -2.31 5.16 3.37
N ASN A 179 -3.25 5.40 2.45
CA ASN A 179 -3.52 4.46 1.37
C ASN A 179 -2.72 4.83 0.13
N PHE A 180 -1.97 3.89 -0.42
CA PHE A 180 -1.23 4.01 -1.67
C PHE A 180 -2.03 3.28 -2.74
N ASP A 181 -2.64 4.05 -3.62
CA ASP A 181 -3.34 3.54 -4.80
C ASP A 181 -2.81 4.25 -6.02
N MET A 182 -2.47 3.51 -7.07
CA MET A 182 -1.81 3.99 -8.29
C MET A 182 -0.63 4.93 -7.98
N THR A 183 0.59 4.38 -7.95
CA THR A 183 1.83 5.12 -7.63
C THR A 183 2.82 5.18 -8.80
N GLY A 184 2.40 4.81 -10.02
CA GLY A 184 3.35 4.50 -11.09
C GLY A 184 3.14 5.17 -12.45
N TYR A 185 1.96 5.63 -12.82
CA TYR A 185 1.77 6.26 -14.12
C TYR A 185 2.10 7.76 -14.09
N VAL A 186 2.75 8.24 -15.16
CA VAL A 186 3.01 9.66 -15.40
C VAL A 186 2.55 9.98 -16.82
N LYS A 187 1.44 10.71 -16.93
CA LYS A 187 0.81 11.03 -18.22
C LYS A 187 1.80 11.69 -19.19
N PRO A 188 1.91 11.20 -20.45
CA PRO A 188 2.88 11.72 -21.41
C PRO A 188 2.80 13.24 -21.60
N ASN A 189 3.96 13.90 -21.63
CA ASN A 189 4.15 15.35 -21.72
C ASN A 189 3.72 16.18 -20.47
N THR A 190 3.38 15.52 -19.35
CA THR A 190 3.19 16.20 -18.05
C THR A 190 4.50 16.20 -17.23
N LYS A 191 4.41 16.49 -15.94
CA LYS A 191 5.50 16.31 -14.96
C LYS A 191 5.03 15.34 -13.87
N PRO A 192 5.91 14.50 -13.30
CA PRO A 192 5.59 13.75 -12.09
C PRO A 192 5.09 14.67 -10.98
N THR A 193 4.02 14.26 -10.31
CA THR A 193 3.35 14.98 -9.21
C THR A 193 2.90 13.97 -8.17
N MET A 194 2.90 14.31 -6.88
CA MET A 194 2.26 13.46 -5.87
C MET A 194 0.96 14.13 -5.42
N GLY A 195 -0.17 13.49 -5.67
CA GLY A 195 -1.44 13.84 -5.06
C GLY A 195 -1.49 13.29 -3.64
N VAL A 196 -2.00 14.11 -2.70
CA VAL A 196 -2.47 13.61 -1.40
C VAL A 196 -3.88 14.13 -1.16
N ILE A 197 -4.85 13.24 -1.06
CA ILE A 197 -6.28 13.56 -0.99
C ILE A 197 -6.75 13.55 0.48
N THR A 198 -7.48 14.60 0.86
CA THR A 198 -7.50 15.10 2.25
C THR A 198 -8.80 15.80 2.71
N ASP A 199 -9.92 15.60 2.03
CA ASP A 199 -11.24 15.77 2.64
C ASP A 199 -11.63 14.50 3.42
N ASN A 200 -12.55 14.64 4.36
CA ASN A 200 -13.11 13.51 5.13
C ASN A 200 -12.07 12.78 6.04
N VAL A 201 -11.09 13.53 6.57
CA VAL A 201 -9.97 13.02 7.40
C VAL A 201 -9.66 13.94 8.60
N ASP A 202 -8.85 13.49 9.58
CA ASP A 202 -8.59 14.25 10.81
C ASP A 202 -7.80 15.56 10.56
N PRO A 203 -8.31 16.73 11.02
CA PRO A 203 -7.70 18.05 10.80
C PRO A 203 -6.23 18.24 11.21
N LYS A 204 -5.69 17.43 12.13
CA LYS A 204 -4.28 17.53 12.55
C LYS A 204 -3.36 16.82 11.56
N LEU A 205 -3.79 15.67 11.03
CA LEU A 205 -3.08 14.97 9.96
C LEU A 205 -3.09 15.81 8.67
N THR A 206 -4.20 16.51 8.40
CA THR A 206 -4.38 17.38 7.22
C THR A 206 -3.51 18.64 7.20
N GLN A 207 -2.97 19.12 8.33
CA GLN A 207 -2.21 20.38 8.29
C GLN A 207 -0.85 20.26 7.57
N ARG A 208 -0.40 19.04 7.26
CA ARG A 208 0.85 18.76 6.52
C ARG A 208 0.67 18.40 5.04
N LEU A 209 -0.52 17.99 4.55
CA LEU A 209 -0.75 17.46 3.18
C LEU A 209 -2.15 17.87 2.63
N ARG A 210 -2.33 17.96 1.29
CA ARG A 210 -3.46 18.62 0.56
C ARG A 210 -3.59 18.13 -0.89
N GLU A 211 -4.72 18.06 -1.64
CA GLU A 211 -6.21 18.16 -1.54
C GLU A 211 -6.79 17.48 -2.84
N ILE A 212 -7.99 16.88 -3.05
CA ILE A 212 -9.27 16.50 -2.36
C ILE A 212 -10.10 15.59 -3.34
N ILE A 213 -10.95 14.61 -2.90
CA ILE A 213 -12.14 14.00 -3.60
C ILE A 213 -12.77 12.75 -2.91
N GLU A 214 -14.05 12.49 -3.22
CA GLU A 214 -14.94 11.39 -2.78
C GLU A 214 -14.38 9.94 -2.86
N LYS A 215 -14.81 9.10 -1.90
CA LYS A 215 -14.79 7.61 -1.84
C LYS A 215 -14.21 6.85 -3.06
N CYS A 216 -12.90 6.91 -3.27
CA CYS A 216 -12.25 6.33 -4.45
C CYS A 216 -11.29 5.16 -4.16
N SER A 217 -11.02 4.82 -2.88
CA SER A 217 -10.23 3.65 -2.48
C SER A 217 -10.36 3.39 -0.96
N ASP A 218 -9.66 2.37 -0.43
CA ASP A 218 -9.74 1.79 0.93
C ASP A 218 -9.56 2.78 2.10
N HIS A 219 -8.93 3.94 1.89
CA HIS A 219 -8.89 5.04 2.87
C HIS A 219 -10.29 5.45 3.35
N ALA A 220 -11.29 5.38 2.46
CA ALA A 220 -12.67 5.71 2.75
C ALA A 220 -13.30 4.77 3.79
N SER A 221 -12.83 3.52 3.90
CA SER A 221 -13.25 2.56 4.93
C SER A 221 -12.75 2.94 6.32
N ALA A 222 -11.53 3.47 6.42
CA ALA A 222 -10.99 4.00 7.69
C ALA A 222 -11.72 5.28 8.10
N THR A 223 -11.91 6.22 7.16
CA THR A 223 -12.72 7.43 7.33
C THR A 223 -14.14 7.14 7.80
N LEU A 224 -14.82 6.14 7.22
CA LEU A 224 -16.23 5.85 7.49
C LEU A 224 -16.50 5.45 8.95
N VAL A 225 -15.51 4.86 9.62
CA VAL A 225 -15.57 4.51 11.06
C VAL A 225 -14.91 5.54 11.98
N GLY A 226 -14.45 6.67 11.43
CA GLY A 226 -13.90 7.81 12.17
C GLY A 226 -12.39 7.81 12.39
N PHE A 227 -11.62 6.96 11.72
CA PHE A 227 -10.15 6.97 11.82
C PHE A 227 -9.51 8.05 10.94
N PRO A 228 -8.40 8.68 11.39
CA PRO A 228 -7.57 9.54 10.55
C PRO A 228 -7.01 8.75 9.36
N SER A 229 -7.34 9.17 8.13
CA SER A 229 -6.76 8.61 6.91
C SER A 229 -6.13 9.69 6.02
N ALA A 230 -5.51 9.31 4.91
CA ALA A 230 -5.28 10.12 3.72
C ALA A 230 -5.00 9.19 2.54
N PHE A 231 -5.25 9.67 1.32
CA PHE A 231 -5.03 8.91 0.09
C PHE A 231 -3.85 9.48 -0.69
N ILE A 232 -2.88 8.64 -1.02
CA ILE A 232 -1.63 8.93 -1.73
C ILE A 232 -1.79 8.43 -3.17
N PHE A 233 -1.70 9.34 -4.14
CA PHE A 233 -2.07 9.11 -5.54
C PHE A 233 -1.03 9.70 -6.50
N GLU A 234 -0.79 9.03 -7.63
CA GLU A 234 0.19 9.38 -8.66
C GLU A 234 0.05 10.75 -9.34
N SER A 235 -1.12 11.40 -9.24
CA SER A 235 -1.46 12.50 -10.14
C SER A 235 -2.60 13.38 -9.62
N THR A 236 -3.14 14.23 -10.51
CA THR A 236 -4.47 14.80 -10.40
C THR A 236 -5.42 13.94 -11.24
N PHE A 237 -6.70 13.79 -10.88
CA PHE A 237 -7.65 12.92 -11.61
C PHE A 237 -7.79 13.19 -13.12
N GLU A 238 -7.53 14.41 -13.61
CA GLU A 238 -7.49 14.70 -15.06
C GLU A 238 -6.31 14.01 -15.78
N ASN A 239 -5.30 13.59 -15.02
CA ASN A 239 -4.00 13.10 -15.47
C ASN A 239 -3.64 11.70 -14.94
N SER A 240 -4.58 11.00 -14.32
CA SER A 240 -4.41 9.61 -13.92
C SER A 240 -4.35 8.66 -15.11
N ASN A 241 -3.87 7.44 -14.88
CA ASN A 241 -3.85 6.35 -15.83
C ASN A 241 -5.25 6.11 -16.47
N GLU A 242 -5.33 6.24 -17.79
CA GLU A 242 -6.58 6.04 -18.56
C GLU A 242 -6.86 4.56 -18.89
N TYR A 243 -5.96 3.65 -18.51
CA TYR A 243 -6.02 2.21 -18.81
C TYR A 243 -6.47 1.36 -17.61
N ILE A 244 -6.79 1.96 -16.47
CA ILE A 244 -7.26 1.25 -15.26
C ILE A 244 -8.48 0.37 -15.52
N HIS A 245 -8.62 -0.72 -14.76
CA HIS A 245 -9.63 -1.76 -14.97
C HIS A 245 -9.65 -2.42 -16.39
N THR A 246 -8.59 -2.31 -17.20
CA THR A 246 -8.52 -2.91 -18.56
C THR A 246 -7.36 -3.91 -18.73
N PRO A 247 -7.36 -4.74 -19.80
CA PRO A 247 -6.18 -5.52 -20.19
C PRO A 247 -4.95 -4.67 -20.50
N GLU A 248 -5.15 -3.38 -20.79
CA GLU A 248 -4.12 -2.41 -21.14
C GLU A 248 -3.47 -1.72 -19.94
N ASP A 249 -3.87 -1.94 -18.69
CA ASP A 249 -3.04 -1.52 -17.54
C ASP A 249 -1.83 -2.44 -17.38
N THR A 250 -0.73 -2.10 -18.05
CA THR A 250 0.45 -2.96 -18.24
C THR A 250 1.74 -2.31 -17.76
N ILE A 251 2.71 -3.13 -17.36
CA ILE A 251 3.98 -2.72 -16.73
C ILE A 251 4.83 -1.77 -17.59
N GLU A 252 4.64 -1.76 -18.91
CA GLU A 252 5.32 -0.84 -19.84
C GLU A 252 4.83 0.62 -19.73
N LYS A 253 3.75 0.87 -18.96
CA LYS A 253 3.20 2.22 -18.71
C LYS A 253 3.65 2.82 -17.37
N VAL A 254 4.37 2.05 -16.56
CA VAL A 254 4.80 2.42 -15.20
C VAL A 254 6.17 3.11 -15.23
N ASP A 255 6.22 4.35 -14.74
CA ASP A 255 7.45 5.06 -14.42
C ASP A 255 7.97 4.59 -13.05
N PHE A 256 8.93 3.66 -13.07
CA PHE A 256 9.58 3.17 -11.85
C PHE A 256 10.35 4.24 -11.06
N GLY A 257 10.67 5.39 -11.66
CA GLY A 257 11.17 6.55 -10.94
C GLY A 257 10.09 7.16 -10.04
N HIS A 258 8.87 7.31 -10.56
CA HIS A 258 7.71 7.78 -9.79
C HIS A 258 7.40 6.85 -8.62
N VAL A 259 7.31 5.53 -8.88
CA VAL A 259 7.14 4.48 -7.85
C VAL A 259 8.22 4.54 -6.77
N TYR A 260 9.48 4.81 -7.15
CA TYR A 260 10.61 4.91 -6.24
C TYR A 260 10.52 6.13 -5.31
N GLU A 261 10.06 7.28 -5.82
CA GLU A 261 9.80 8.45 -4.97
C GLU A 261 8.60 8.19 -4.02
N PHE A 262 7.55 7.47 -4.46
CA PHE A 262 6.47 7.04 -3.54
C PHE A 262 6.96 6.05 -2.48
N ALA A 263 7.91 5.18 -2.80
CA ALA A 263 8.55 4.31 -1.80
C ALA A 263 9.35 5.10 -0.76
N LYS A 264 9.97 6.23 -1.14
CA LYS A 264 10.54 7.18 -0.17
C LYS A 264 9.46 7.83 0.69
N LEU A 265 8.35 8.26 0.09
CA LEU A 265 7.23 8.86 0.84
C LEU A 265 6.64 7.87 1.87
N ALA A 266 6.47 6.60 1.49
CA ALA A 266 6.03 5.54 2.39
C ALA A 266 6.98 5.35 3.59
N VAL A 267 8.29 5.28 3.35
CA VAL A 267 9.29 5.20 4.42
C VAL A 267 9.35 6.47 5.27
N ALA A 268 9.25 7.65 4.65
CA ALA A 268 9.25 8.94 5.33
C ALA A 268 8.05 9.08 6.28
N ALA A 269 6.86 8.73 5.81
CA ALA A 269 5.64 8.79 6.59
C ALA A 269 5.60 7.72 7.67
N ALA A 270 6.07 6.49 7.39
CA ALA A 270 6.26 5.47 8.42
C ALA A 270 7.18 5.96 9.54
N TYR A 271 8.28 6.65 9.21
CA TYR A 271 9.19 7.24 10.19
C TYR A 271 8.50 8.34 11.02
N GLU A 272 8.03 9.41 10.37
CA GLU A 272 7.45 10.61 11.01
C GLU A 272 6.17 10.33 11.81
N LEU A 273 5.42 9.27 11.49
CA LEU A 273 4.17 8.94 12.17
C LEU A 273 4.32 7.87 13.27
N ALA A 274 5.42 7.10 13.31
CA ALA A 274 5.53 5.97 14.24
C ALA A 274 6.69 6.02 15.26
N TRP A 275 7.82 6.68 15.00
CA TRP A 275 9.10 6.53 15.74
C TRP A 275 9.58 7.67 16.62
#